data_AF-A0AAN6X5H4-F1
#
_entry.id   AF-A0AAN6X5H4-F1
#
_cell.length_a   1.000
_cell.length_b   1.000
_cell.length_c   1.000
_cell.angle_alpha   90.00
_cell.angle_beta   90.00
_cell.angle_gamma   90.00
#
_symmetry.space_group_name_H-M   'P 1'
#
loop_
_entity.id
_entity.type
_entity.pdbx_description
1 polymer ?
#
loop_
_entity_poly.entity_id
_entity_poly.type
_entity_poly.pdbx_seq_one_letter_code
_entity_poly.pdbx_strand_id
1 'polypeptide(L)'
;MLDISPITSLPGLEKPSKHHVLAPSSTTAKGSGSAWSSYFPALTFGGPSQEEVAHEGHISTIDKKKQLDQKREIIGFQNPWPSWHKPSKSEKLASLQWGPDTDPCIPLAASYPLPSDPVPAISQPNFSAGDLSDSASAASEAAKLLSVQKPDFSPCPAGNKAKVTWLGHASMLLQLPSGINVLFDPIFSQRCFPSENFGPIRTYQPPCQVGDLPGIDAVVISHNHYDHLDQESVMGVWKKSKERVRFFVPLGIGKMMVDLWGLPKENVVEMDWWDSVTLTGSDQQKVKVWCTPAQHNCWRSGSGKAGEPNGSLWASWMVEDLVQREAPYRVFFGGDTGYQFHSDPTWPPSPPSTWKRGDPLPPAEEAKPEQYPACPAFREISERIGSPDLSLLPISVGASFAYLRSFTTWLPDWGNPMPRHTQGVTGANHMPPWDAVKVFNEMTDGMNGKAVAIGLHWGTFATEPEEVLKTLGGLEWACLRQGVAFGRGWEGKHDADVGGKTFLAVNQGESVLV
;
A
#
# COMPACT_ATOMS: atom_id res chain seq x y z
N MET A 1 6.80 14.18 -24.58
CA MET A 1 6.84 14.31 -23.11
C MET A 1 5.61 15.07 -22.65
N LEU A 2 4.89 14.56 -21.66
CA LEU A 2 3.80 15.30 -21.03
C LEU A 2 4.34 16.54 -20.32
N ASP A 3 3.60 17.63 -20.42
CA ASP A 3 3.90 18.86 -19.71
C ASP A 3 3.47 18.72 -18.25
N ILE A 4 4.30 19.23 -17.34
CA ILE A 4 4.05 19.17 -15.91
C ILE A 4 4.08 20.57 -15.33
N SER A 5 3.10 20.90 -14.50
CA SER A 5 3.14 22.16 -13.76
C SER A 5 4.32 22.18 -12.78
N PRO A 6 4.79 23.36 -12.34
CA PRO A 6 5.63 23.45 -11.15
C PRO A 6 4.96 22.74 -9.96
N ILE A 7 5.79 22.22 -9.06
CA ILE A 7 5.32 21.69 -7.77
C ILE A 7 4.68 22.84 -6.99
N THR A 8 3.47 22.61 -6.50
CA THR A 8 2.74 23.54 -5.64
C THR A 8 2.34 22.85 -4.35
N SER A 9 2.66 23.45 -3.21
CA SER A 9 2.14 23.02 -1.92
C SER A 9 0.78 23.68 -1.66
N LEU A 10 -0.10 23.03 -0.91
CA LEU A 10 -1.40 23.61 -0.53
C LEU A 10 -1.19 24.98 0.18
N PRO A 11 -1.72 26.11 -0.34
CA PRO A 11 -1.51 27.43 0.25
C PRO A 11 -2.02 27.52 1.69
N GLY A 12 -1.23 28.13 2.58
CA GLY A 12 -1.63 28.36 3.98
C GLY A 12 -1.53 27.13 4.90
N LEU A 13 -0.99 26.01 4.41
CA LEU A 13 -0.86 24.79 5.18
C LEU A 13 0.51 24.70 5.87
N GLU A 14 0.51 24.47 7.19
CA GLU A 14 1.70 23.96 7.86
C GLU A 14 1.77 22.44 7.64
N LYS A 15 2.88 21.97 7.08
CA LYS A 15 3.15 20.53 7.00
C LYS A 15 3.12 19.94 8.42
N PRO A 16 2.76 18.65 8.61
CA PRO A 16 2.66 18.06 9.95
C PRO A 16 3.92 18.37 10.75
N SER A 17 3.77 18.98 11.93
CA SER A 17 4.92 19.38 12.72
C SER A 17 5.79 18.16 12.98
N LYS A 18 7.10 18.27 12.74
CA LYS A 18 8.11 17.24 13.06
C LYS A 18 8.14 15.98 12.18
N HIS A 19 7.48 15.92 11.01
CA HIS A 19 7.70 14.77 10.09
C HIS A 19 9.10 14.76 9.46
N HIS A 20 9.74 15.93 9.33
CA HIS A 20 11.17 16.07 9.00
C HIS A 20 12.05 15.92 10.23
N VAL A 21 13.11 15.12 10.11
CA VAL A 21 14.23 15.09 11.06
C VAL A 21 15.33 16.01 10.53
N LEU A 22 15.69 17.02 11.32
CA LEU A 22 16.60 18.10 10.91
C LEU A 22 17.91 18.05 11.72
N ALA A 23 19.06 18.17 11.06
CA ALA A 23 20.37 18.31 11.70
C ALA A 23 21.06 19.64 11.32
N PRO A 24 21.98 20.19 12.13
CA PRO A 24 22.74 21.37 11.76
C PRO A 24 23.51 21.19 10.44
N SER A 25 23.50 22.18 9.55
CA SER A 25 24.23 22.12 8.27
C SER A 25 25.74 22.10 8.53
N SER A 26 26.44 21.06 8.10
CA SER A 26 27.88 20.91 8.32
C SER A 26 28.69 21.82 7.39
N THR A 27 28.94 23.06 7.82
CA THR A 27 30.06 23.85 7.29
C THR A 27 31.30 23.59 8.13
N THR A 28 32.06 22.52 7.85
CA THR A 28 33.54 22.45 7.98
C THR A 28 34.11 21.07 7.67
N ALA A 29 35.05 21.06 6.71
CA ALA A 29 36.26 20.23 6.55
C ALA A 29 36.20 18.68 6.67
N LYS A 30 36.70 18.04 5.61
CA LYS A 30 37.18 16.65 5.57
C LYS A 30 38.10 16.34 6.75
N GLY A 31 37.70 15.39 7.59
CA GLY A 31 38.57 14.69 8.53
C GLY A 31 38.38 13.19 8.33
N SER A 32 39.40 12.52 7.80
CA SER A 32 39.49 11.07 7.73
C SER A 32 39.58 10.47 9.13
N GLY A 33 38.69 9.54 9.49
CA GLY A 33 38.75 8.86 10.79
C GLY A 33 37.77 7.70 10.92
N SER A 34 38.36 6.51 11.01
CA SER A 34 37.85 5.20 11.46
C SER A 34 36.64 4.58 10.75
N ALA A 35 37.01 3.61 9.93
CA ALA A 35 36.21 2.55 9.40
C ALA A 35 35.66 1.59 10.48
N TRP A 36 34.38 1.23 10.30
CA TRP A 36 33.84 -0.13 10.36
C TRP A 36 33.80 -0.82 11.73
N SER A 37 32.60 -0.85 12.31
CA SER A 37 32.10 -2.01 13.05
C SER A 37 30.84 -2.54 12.36
N SER A 38 31.00 -3.79 11.94
CA SER A 38 30.04 -4.72 11.34
C SER A 38 28.65 -4.75 11.97
N TYR A 39 27.61 -4.55 11.16
CA TYR A 39 26.26 -5.04 11.44
C TYR A 39 25.75 -5.85 10.24
N PHE A 40 25.80 -7.18 10.40
CA PHE A 40 24.95 -8.09 9.64
C PHE A 40 23.48 -7.89 10.07
N PRO A 41 22.51 -8.17 9.19
CA PRO A 41 21.13 -7.72 9.32
C PRO A 41 20.42 -8.55 10.38
N ALA A 42 20.00 -7.91 11.47
CA ALA A 42 18.95 -8.45 12.31
C ALA A 42 17.60 -8.16 11.63
N LEU A 43 16.87 -9.23 11.31
CA LEU A 43 15.42 -9.25 11.08
C LEU A 43 14.69 -8.64 12.28
N THR A 44 14.72 -7.32 12.39
CA THR A 44 14.13 -6.56 13.49
C THR A 44 13.61 -5.23 12.96
N PHE A 45 12.32 -4.97 13.17
CA PHE A 45 11.74 -3.63 13.12
C PHE A 45 12.56 -2.69 14.02
N GLY A 46 13.40 -1.84 13.41
CA GLY A 46 14.33 -1.01 14.15
C GLY A 46 14.86 0.18 13.35
N GLY A 47 14.10 1.27 13.34
CA GLY A 47 14.68 2.62 13.26
C GLY A 47 15.19 3.11 14.63
N PRO A 48 16.00 4.19 14.67
CA PRO A 48 16.61 4.71 15.89
C PRO A 48 15.57 5.14 16.95
N SER A 49 15.98 5.16 18.21
CA SER A 49 15.17 5.59 19.36
C SER A 49 14.95 7.11 19.36
N GLN A 50 13.75 7.52 19.76
CA GLN A 50 13.39 8.92 19.98
C GLN A 50 14.22 9.50 21.14
N GLU A 51 15.02 10.53 20.88
CA GLU A 51 15.34 11.53 21.90
C GLU A 51 14.57 12.81 21.55
N GLU A 52 13.80 13.30 22.54
CA GLU A 52 12.98 14.49 22.42
C GLU A 52 13.85 15.73 22.17
N VAL A 53 13.60 16.42 21.05
CA VAL A 53 13.92 17.84 20.94
C VAL A 53 12.62 18.59 20.71
N ALA A 54 12.04 19.10 21.80
CA ALA A 54 10.98 20.08 21.74
C ALA A 54 11.54 21.40 21.22
N HIS A 55 11.00 21.93 20.11
CA HIS A 55 11.02 23.37 19.85
C HIS A 55 9.84 23.77 18.99
N GLU A 56 9.09 24.75 19.50
CA GLU A 56 8.04 25.51 18.83
C GLU A 56 8.64 26.34 17.67
N GLY A 57 7.89 26.47 16.58
CA GLY A 57 8.27 27.34 15.46
C GLY A 57 7.46 27.05 14.21
N HIS A 58 6.38 27.81 14.04
CA HIS A 58 5.58 27.93 12.82
C HIS A 58 6.46 28.22 11.59
N ILE A 59 6.20 27.53 10.47
CA ILE A 59 6.74 27.91 9.14
C ILE A 59 5.65 27.67 8.10
N SER A 60 5.04 28.77 7.66
CA SER A 60 4.20 28.85 6.46
C SER A 60 5.00 29.36 5.25
N THR A 61 4.39 29.17 4.09
CA THR A 61 4.94 29.09 2.73
C THR A 61 5.58 30.33 2.09
N ILE A 62 6.59 30.06 1.26
CA ILE A 62 7.03 30.72 -0.01
C ILE A 62 7.54 32.17 0.06
N ASP A 63 8.86 32.35 -0.11
CA ASP A 63 9.37 33.29 -1.12
C ASP A 63 10.82 32.98 -1.54
N LYS A 64 11.09 32.98 -2.86
CA LYS A 64 12.38 32.63 -3.49
C LYS A 64 13.49 33.68 -3.29
N LYS A 65 13.46 34.45 -2.20
CA LYS A 65 14.42 35.54 -1.94
C LYS A 65 14.92 35.72 -0.51
N LYS A 66 14.69 34.74 0.39
CA LYS A 66 15.37 34.70 1.70
C LYS A 66 16.12 33.39 1.90
N GLN A 67 17.25 33.26 1.20
CA GLN A 67 18.40 32.54 1.75
C GLN A 67 18.92 33.35 2.94
N LEU A 68 18.34 33.17 4.14
CA LEU A 68 18.98 33.55 5.40
C LEU A 68 18.20 32.96 6.60
N ASP A 69 18.03 31.64 6.59
CA ASP A 69 17.95 30.83 7.82
C ASP A 69 18.46 29.38 7.56
N GLN A 70 19.41 29.26 6.63
CA GLN A 70 20.06 28.00 6.29
C GLN A 70 21.07 27.62 7.38
N LYS A 71 20.62 26.85 8.38
CA LYS A 71 21.51 26.07 9.24
C LYS A 71 21.02 24.65 9.52
N ARG A 72 19.99 24.13 8.83
CA ARG A 72 19.50 22.77 9.06
C ARG A 72 19.27 22.00 7.76
N GLU A 73 19.76 20.75 7.71
CA GLU A 73 19.58 19.79 6.62
C GLU A 73 18.57 18.71 7.04
N ILE A 74 17.72 18.26 6.11
CA ILE A 74 16.87 17.08 6.33
C ILE A 74 17.77 15.84 6.32
N ILE A 75 17.78 15.11 7.42
CA ILE A 75 18.56 13.87 7.58
C ILE A 75 17.69 12.61 7.60
N GLY A 76 16.37 12.75 7.68
CA GLY A 76 15.44 11.64 7.64
C GLY A 76 14.01 12.07 7.96
N PHE A 77 13.14 11.08 8.14
CA PHE A 77 11.70 11.27 8.33
C PHE A 77 11.17 10.46 9.51
N GLN A 78 10.04 10.87 10.07
CA GLN A 78 9.38 10.16 11.18
C GLN A 78 7.86 10.33 11.14
N ASN A 79 7.13 9.38 11.74
CA ASN A 79 5.69 9.51 11.93
C ASN A 79 5.40 10.58 13.00
N PRO A 80 4.57 11.60 12.68
CA PRO A 80 4.28 12.68 13.61
C PRO A 80 3.10 12.40 14.55
N TRP A 81 2.35 11.29 14.33
CA TRP A 81 1.07 11.05 15.01
C TRP A 81 1.19 10.11 16.21
N PRO A 82 0.38 10.31 17.28
CA PRO A 82 0.30 9.40 18.42
C PRO A 82 -0.15 7.97 18.09
N SER A 83 -0.84 7.79 16.95
CA SER A 83 -1.26 6.48 16.42
C SER A 83 -0.11 5.59 15.99
N TRP A 84 1.09 6.16 15.79
CA TRP A 84 2.29 5.39 15.53
C TRP A 84 2.98 5.02 16.84
N HIS A 85 3.09 3.71 17.09
CA HIS A 85 3.76 3.16 18.27
C HIS A 85 4.75 2.09 17.82
N LYS A 86 5.99 2.17 18.32
CA LYS A 86 6.98 1.11 18.13
C LYS A 86 6.75 0.04 19.19
N PRO A 87 6.32 -1.19 18.82
CA PRO A 87 5.98 -2.20 19.81
C PRO A 87 7.20 -2.57 20.68
N SER A 88 6.99 -2.59 21.99
CA SER A 88 7.96 -3.05 22.98
C SER A 88 8.25 -4.55 22.83
N LYS A 89 9.32 -5.04 23.47
CA LYS A 89 9.65 -6.48 23.45
C LYS A 89 8.53 -7.34 24.05
N SER A 90 7.88 -6.87 25.11
CA SER A 90 6.77 -7.56 25.76
C SER A 90 5.53 -7.60 24.88
N GLU A 91 5.19 -6.51 24.20
CA GLU A 91 4.06 -6.48 23.25
C GLU A 91 4.31 -7.41 22.06
N LYS A 92 5.54 -7.42 21.51
CA LYS A 92 5.94 -8.37 20.48
C LYS A 92 5.81 -9.81 20.95
N LEU A 93 6.29 -10.13 22.15
CA LEU A 93 6.20 -11.47 22.71
C LEU A 93 4.74 -11.90 22.94
N ALA A 94 3.90 -11.00 23.45
CA ALA A 94 2.48 -11.25 23.70
C ALA A 94 1.67 -11.44 22.41
N SER A 95 2.11 -10.83 21.31
CA SER A 95 1.46 -10.97 20.00
C SER A 95 1.77 -12.29 19.28
N LEU A 96 2.72 -13.08 19.77
CA LEU A 96 3.13 -14.31 19.10
C LEU A 96 2.04 -15.38 19.20
N GLN A 97 1.81 -16.07 18.08
CA GLN A 97 0.87 -17.18 17.96
C GLN A 97 1.60 -18.42 17.45
N TRP A 98 1.38 -19.56 18.11
CA TRP A 98 1.98 -20.86 17.75
C TRP A 98 0.91 -21.86 17.37
N GLY A 99 1.29 -22.83 16.53
CA GLY A 99 0.40 -23.89 16.06
C GLY A 99 -0.46 -23.45 14.86
N PRO A 100 -1.54 -24.20 14.57
CA PRO A 100 -2.44 -23.90 13.47
C PRO A 100 -3.12 -22.53 13.62
N ASP A 101 -3.33 -21.82 12.52
CA ASP A 101 -4.16 -20.61 12.53
C ASP A 101 -5.64 -21.01 12.62
N THR A 102 -6.28 -20.72 13.76
CA THR A 102 -7.68 -21.05 14.02
C THR A 102 -8.59 -19.84 13.95
N ASP A 103 -8.18 -18.78 13.26
CA ASP A 103 -8.99 -17.57 13.12
C ASP A 103 -10.33 -17.88 12.44
N PRO A 104 -11.49 -17.53 13.03
CA PRO A 104 -12.81 -17.73 12.44
C PRO A 104 -13.01 -17.09 11.07
N CYS A 105 -12.18 -16.13 10.68
CA CYS A 105 -12.17 -15.55 9.33
C CYS A 105 -11.77 -16.57 8.25
N ILE A 106 -10.94 -17.56 8.57
CA ILE A 106 -10.50 -18.59 7.62
C ILE A 106 -11.69 -19.42 7.10
N PRO A 107 -12.48 -20.10 7.96
CA PRO A 107 -13.66 -20.84 7.49
C PRO A 107 -14.75 -19.92 6.93
N LEU A 108 -14.84 -18.67 7.38
CA LEU A 108 -15.76 -17.69 6.77
C LEU A 108 -15.46 -17.49 5.28
N ALA A 109 -14.20 -17.22 4.94
CA ALA A 109 -13.78 -17.08 3.54
C ALA A 109 -13.93 -18.38 2.74
N ALA A 110 -13.49 -19.51 3.30
CA ALA A 110 -13.59 -20.80 2.63
C ALA A 110 -15.04 -21.19 2.27
N SER A 111 -16.02 -20.68 3.04
CA SER A 111 -17.45 -20.89 2.75
C SER A 111 -18.04 -19.92 1.72
N TYR A 112 -17.25 -19.04 1.11
CA TYR A 112 -17.75 -18.03 0.19
C TYR A 112 -18.35 -18.67 -1.07
N PRO A 113 -19.57 -18.29 -1.48
CA PRO A 113 -20.20 -18.87 -2.66
C PRO A 113 -19.52 -18.35 -3.92
N LEU A 114 -18.82 -19.23 -4.64
CA LEU A 114 -18.26 -18.91 -5.95
C LEU A 114 -19.26 -19.20 -7.08
N PRO A 115 -19.22 -18.46 -8.20
CA PRO A 115 -20.00 -18.78 -9.39
C PRO A 115 -19.72 -20.21 -9.87
N SER A 116 -20.74 -20.87 -10.43
CA SER A 116 -20.66 -22.25 -10.96
C SER A 116 -19.88 -22.38 -12.27
N ASP A 117 -19.50 -21.27 -12.89
CA ASP A 117 -18.74 -21.28 -14.14
C ASP A 117 -17.31 -21.79 -13.89
N PRO A 118 -16.72 -22.54 -14.84
CA PRO A 118 -15.38 -23.06 -14.66
C PRO A 118 -14.40 -21.88 -14.52
N VAL A 119 -13.79 -21.77 -13.34
CA VAL A 119 -12.64 -20.88 -13.13
C VAL A 119 -11.65 -21.20 -14.25
N PRO A 120 -11.35 -20.25 -15.16
CA PRO A 120 -10.53 -20.56 -16.31
C PRO A 120 -9.18 -21.07 -15.80
N ALA A 121 -8.63 -22.09 -16.48
CA ALA A 121 -7.34 -22.68 -16.15
C ALA A 121 -6.23 -21.64 -16.42
N ILE A 122 -6.03 -20.74 -15.48
CA ILE A 122 -5.01 -19.69 -15.51
C ILE A 122 -4.06 -19.93 -14.34
N SER A 123 -2.80 -19.47 -14.49
CA SER A 123 -1.65 -19.85 -13.66
C SER A 123 -2.02 -19.97 -12.20
N GLN A 124 -2.15 -21.23 -11.77
CA GLN A 124 -2.45 -21.59 -10.40
C GLN A 124 -1.26 -21.18 -9.52
N PRO A 125 -1.48 -20.92 -8.22
CA PRO A 125 -0.40 -20.67 -7.28
C PRO A 125 0.70 -21.74 -7.38
N ASN A 126 1.95 -21.38 -7.08
CA ASN A 126 3.10 -22.29 -7.06
C ASN A 126 3.06 -23.33 -5.90
N PHE A 127 1.87 -23.80 -5.50
CA PHE A 127 1.70 -24.86 -4.51
C PHE A 127 2.08 -26.22 -5.10
N SER A 128 2.43 -27.19 -4.24
CA SER A 128 2.78 -28.52 -4.73
C SER A 128 1.55 -29.22 -5.31
N ALA A 129 1.75 -30.13 -6.27
CA ALA A 129 0.63 -30.89 -6.87
C ALA A 129 -0.15 -31.73 -5.84
N GLY A 130 0.46 -32.07 -4.69
CA GLY A 130 -0.20 -32.74 -3.58
C GLY A 130 -1.19 -31.83 -2.84
N ASP A 131 -0.83 -30.56 -2.62
CA ASP A 131 -1.63 -29.60 -1.86
C ASP A 131 -2.97 -29.27 -2.53
N LEU A 132 -2.99 -29.30 -3.86
CA LEU A 132 -4.18 -28.99 -4.68
C LEU A 132 -5.07 -30.22 -4.95
N SER A 133 -4.62 -31.43 -4.60
CA SER A 133 -5.34 -32.67 -4.93
C SER A 133 -6.52 -32.98 -4.01
N ASP A 134 -6.51 -32.44 -2.79
CA ASP A 134 -7.63 -32.50 -1.87
C ASP A 134 -8.49 -31.23 -2.01
N SER A 135 -9.72 -31.40 -2.53
CA SER A 135 -10.63 -30.29 -2.81
C SER A 135 -11.08 -29.51 -1.57
N ALA A 136 -10.90 -30.08 -0.37
CA ALA A 136 -11.23 -29.48 0.91
C ALA A 136 -10.01 -28.86 1.63
N SER A 137 -8.82 -28.92 1.03
CA SER A 137 -7.63 -28.30 1.61
C SER A 137 -7.70 -26.77 1.57
N ALA A 138 -7.05 -26.10 2.52
CA ALA A 138 -6.94 -24.64 2.53
C ALA A 138 -6.28 -24.11 1.24
N ALA A 139 -5.32 -24.85 0.68
CA ALA A 139 -4.70 -24.55 -0.61
C ALA A 139 -5.71 -24.56 -1.76
N SER A 140 -6.57 -25.58 -1.82
CA SER A 140 -7.63 -25.66 -2.83
C SER A 140 -8.64 -24.53 -2.68
N GLU A 141 -9.11 -24.25 -1.46
CA GLU A 141 -10.07 -23.16 -1.23
C GLU A 141 -9.46 -21.77 -1.51
N ALA A 142 -8.21 -21.52 -1.11
CA ALA A 142 -7.51 -20.29 -1.43
C ALA A 142 -7.34 -20.10 -2.95
N ALA A 143 -6.96 -21.17 -3.67
CA ALA A 143 -6.77 -21.13 -5.11
C ALA A 143 -8.08 -20.87 -5.88
N LYS A 144 -9.22 -21.33 -5.36
CA LYS A 144 -10.55 -20.98 -5.90
C LYS A 144 -10.88 -19.50 -5.67
N LEU A 145 -10.43 -18.93 -4.55
CA LEU A 145 -10.75 -17.56 -4.14
C LEU A 145 -9.74 -16.50 -4.58
N LEU A 146 -8.58 -16.88 -5.09
CA LEU A 146 -7.62 -15.93 -5.68
C LEU A 146 -6.99 -16.57 -6.91
N SER A 147 -7.41 -16.12 -8.09
CA SER A 147 -6.85 -16.55 -9.37
C SER A 147 -5.96 -15.45 -9.96
N VAL A 148 -5.04 -15.85 -10.85
CA VAL A 148 -4.41 -14.94 -11.80
C VAL A 148 -5.24 -14.98 -13.07
N GLN A 149 -5.40 -13.84 -13.74
CA GLN A 149 -6.18 -13.69 -14.97
C GLN A 149 -5.41 -12.83 -15.96
N LYS A 150 -5.79 -12.91 -17.24
CA LYS A 150 -5.20 -12.05 -18.26
C LYS A 150 -5.78 -10.64 -18.14
N PRO A 151 -4.95 -9.59 -17.99
CA PRO A 151 -5.43 -8.21 -17.95
C PRO A 151 -6.17 -7.77 -19.21
N ASP A 152 -7.21 -6.96 -19.02
CA ASP A 152 -7.81 -6.18 -20.10
C ASP A 152 -7.25 -4.75 -20.12
N PHE A 153 -6.31 -4.49 -21.02
CA PHE A 153 -5.73 -3.16 -21.24
C PHE A 153 -6.44 -2.33 -22.31
N SER A 154 -7.66 -2.71 -22.71
CA SER A 154 -8.48 -1.84 -23.56
C SER A 154 -8.56 -0.42 -22.97
N PRO A 155 -8.64 0.65 -23.78
CA PRO A 155 -8.82 1.98 -23.22
C PRO A 155 -10.06 2.05 -22.35
N CYS A 156 -10.04 2.93 -21.33
CA CYS A 156 -11.24 3.18 -20.55
C CYS A 156 -12.38 3.64 -21.48
N PRO A 157 -13.59 3.04 -21.41
CA PRO A 157 -14.71 3.47 -22.23
C PRO A 157 -15.03 4.96 -22.04
N ALA A 158 -15.56 5.61 -23.09
CA ALA A 158 -16.03 6.99 -22.98
C ALA A 158 -17.14 7.10 -21.92
N GLY A 159 -17.00 8.08 -21.03
CA GLY A 159 -17.91 8.28 -19.90
C GLY A 159 -17.15 8.63 -18.62
N ASN A 160 -17.89 8.68 -17.50
CA ASN A 160 -17.36 9.14 -16.22
C ASN A 160 -16.70 8.05 -15.35
N LYS A 161 -16.11 7.01 -15.96
CA LYS A 161 -15.58 5.85 -15.24
C LYS A 161 -14.05 5.74 -15.34
N ALA A 162 -13.39 5.33 -14.27
CA ALA A 162 -11.99 4.90 -14.33
C ALA A 162 -11.92 3.38 -14.46
N LYS A 163 -10.88 2.87 -15.12
CA LYS A 163 -10.59 1.44 -15.12
C LYS A 163 -9.38 1.15 -14.25
N VAL A 164 -9.51 0.25 -13.29
CA VAL A 164 -8.39 -0.22 -12.47
C VAL A 164 -8.14 -1.69 -12.71
N THR A 165 -6.88 -2.04 -12.94
CA THR A 165 -6.43 -3.43 -13.05
C THR A 165 -5.45 -3.73 -11.93
N TRP A 166 -5.72 -4.77 -11.14
CA TRP A 166 -4.79 -5.21 -10.11
C TRP A 166 -3.70 -6.10 -10.71
N LEU A 167 -2.45 -5.69 -10.64
CA LEU A 167 -1.31 -6.43 -11.23
C LEU A 167 -0.54 -7.28 -10.21
N GLY A 168 -1.12 -7.45 -9.02
CA GLY A 168 -0.53 -8.15 -7.89
C GLY A 168 0.19 -7.20 -6.93
N HIS A 169 0.19 -7.56 -5.65
CA HIS A 169 0.72 -6.80 -4.52
C HIS A 169 0.14 -5.39 -4.48
N ALA A 170 0.97 -4.35 -4.39
CA ALA A 170 0.56 -2.95 -4.51
C ALA A 170 0.52 -2.44 -5.96
N SER A 171 0.89 -3.27 -6.96
CA SER A 171 0.88 -2.85 -8.36
C SER A 171 -0.54 -2.71 -8.89
N MET A 172 -0.92 -1.48 -9.22
CA MET A 172 -2.23 -1.14 -9.75
C MET A 172 -2.06 -0.31 -11.02
N LEU A 173 -2.74 -0.69 -12.10
CA LEU A 173 -2.85 0.13 -13.31
C LEU A 173 -4.20 0.85 -13.30
N LEU A 174 -4.17 2.17 -13.24
CA LEU A 174 -5.30 3.06 -13.35
C LEU A 174 -5.32 3.69 -14.75
N GLN A 175 -6.41 3.50 -15.48
CA GLN A 175 -6.67 4.12 -16.77
C GLN A 175 -7.82 5.10 -16.62
N LEU A 176 -7.52 6.39 -16.73
CA LEU A 176 -8.48 7.47 -16.52
C LEU A 176 -9.23 7.82 -17.81
N PRO A 177 -10.45 8.40 -17.72
CA PRO A 177 -11.17 9.00 -18.83
C PRO A 177 -10.34 9.99 -19.67
N SER A 178 -9.40 10.71 -19.03
CA SER A 178 -8.44 11.59 -19.72
C SER A 178 -7.50 10.88 -20.70
N GLY A 179 -7.49 9.55 -20.72
CA GLY A 179 -6.52 8.74 -21.48
C GLY A 179 -5.17 8.58 -20.78
N ILE A 180 -5.02 9.14 -19.59
CA ILE A 180 -3.80 9.04 -18.77
C ILE A 180 -3.78 7.68 -18.07
N ASN A 181 -2.68 6.95 -18.26
CA ASN A 181 -2.40 5.68 -17.58
C ASN A 181 -1.42 5.90 -16.43
N VAL A 182 -1.87 5.67 -15.19
CA VAL A 182 -1.08 5.76 -13.96
C VAL A 182 -0.79 4.36 -13.44
N LEU A 183 0.48 4.06 -13.19
CA LEU A 183 0.94 2.79 -12.65
C LEU A 183 1.49 3.02 -11.24
N PHE A 184 0.86 2.42 -10.24
CA PHE A 184 1.28 2.51 -8.85
C PHE A 184 2.21 1.34 -8.49
N ASP A 185 3.27 1.60 -7.72
CA ASP A 185 4.19 0.62 -7.11
C ASP A 185 4.46 -0.64 -7.96
N PRO A 186 5.04 -0.49 -9.17
CA PRO A 186 5.19 -1.60 -10.10
C PRO A 186 6.24 -2.62 -9.61
N ILE A 187 5.81 -3.87 -9.41
CA ILE A 187 6.65 -5.02 -9.10
C ILE A 187 6.25 -6.25 -9.93
N PHE A 188 6.95 -6.44 -11.03
CA PHE A 188 6.81 -7.60 -11.91
C PHE A 188 7.86 -8.67 -11.65
N SER A 189 8.88 -8.35 -10.83
CA SER A 189 9.92 -9.29 -10.43
C SER A 189 9.37 -10.44 -9.57
N GLN A 190 10.03 -11.59 -9.68
CA GLN A 190 9.69 -12.79 -8.92
C GLN A 190 10.03 -12.66 -7.42
N ARG A 191 11.00 -11.81 -7.07
CA ARG A 191 11.46 -11.59 -5.69
C ARG A 191 11.47 -10.12 -5.33
N CYS A 192 11.15 -9.81 -4.08
CA CYS A 192 11.24 -8.47 -3.50
C CYS A 192 12.50 -8.31 -2.64
N PHE A 193 13.68 -8.38 -3.27
CA PHE A 193 14.97 -8.27 -2.56
C PHE A 193 16.10 -7.88 -3.53
N PRO A 194 17.21 -7.25 -3.08
CA PRO A 194 18.30 -6.84 -3.97
C PRO A 194 19.10 -8.01 -4.57
N SER A 195 18.87 -9.24 -4.10
CA SER A 195 19.52 -10.44 -4.64
C SER A 195 18.48 -11.34 -5.29
N GLU A 196 18.80 -11.86 -6.48
CA GLU A 196 17.96 -12.83 -7.19
C GLU A 196 17.88 -14.20 -6.47
N ASN A 197 18.78 -14.46 -5.52
CA ASN A 197 18.88 -15.74 -4.81
C ASN A 197 18.23 -15.74 -3.42
N PHE A 198 17.93 -14.56 -2.87
CA PHE A 198 17.43 -14.40 -1.50
C PHE A 198 16.22 -13.49 -1.47
N GLY A 199 15.40 -13.61 -0.43
CA GLY A 199 14.22 -12.76 -0.23
C GLY A 199 12.91 -13.40 -0.67
N PRO A 200 11.78 -12.78 -0.29
CA PRO A 200 10.46 -13.37 -0.48
C PRO A 200 10.18 -13.60 -1.96
N ILE A 201 9.59 -14.75 -2.26
CA ILE A 201 9.20 -15.16 -3.60
C ILE A 201 7.71 -14.90 -3.75
N ARG A 202 7.34 -14.34 -4.89
CA ARG A 202 5.96 -14.21 -5.32
C ARG A 202 5.30 -15.59 -5.48
N THR A 203 4.17 -15.79 -4.82
CA THR A 203 3.39 -17.05 -4.83
C THR A 203 2.54 -17.19 -6.10
N TYR A 204 2.08 -16.06 -6.63
CA TYR A 204 1.26 -15.97 -7.85
C TYR A 204 2.00 -15.18 -8.92
N GLN A 205 2.24 -15.79 -10.09
CA GLN A 205 2.91 -15.14 -11.21
C GLN A 205 2.26 -13.79 -11.56
N PRO A 206 3.05 -12.78 -12.01
CA PRO A 206 2.46 -11.53 -12.44
C PRO A 206 1.50 -11.79 -13.60
N PRO A 207 0.32 -11.15 -13.63
CA PRO A 207 -0.70 -11.40 -14.64
C PRO A 207 -0.26 -10.99 -16.05
N CYS A 208 0.78 -10.17 -16.16
CA CYS A 208 1.44 -9.83 -17.42
C CYS A 208 2.91 -9.48 -17.17
N GLN A 209 3.68 -9.26 -18.25
CA GLN A 209 5.01 -8.68 -18.19
C GLN A 209 4.95 -7.16 -18.38
N VAL A 210 6.02 -6.44 -18.02
CA VAL A 210 6.14 -4.99 -18.28
C VAL A 210 5.99 -4.68 -19.78
N GLY A 211 6.46 -5.59 -20.64
CA GLY A 211 6.33 -5.50 -22.09
C GLY A 211 4.88 -5.50 -22.58
N ASP A 212 3.94 -6.06 -21.82
CA ASP A 212 2.53 -6.19 -22.19
C ASP A 212 1.69 -4.98 -21.76
N LEU A 213 2.20 -4.13 -20.88
CA LEU A 213 1.48 -2.95 -20.39
C LEU A 213 1.09 -2.02 -21.55
N PRO A 214 0.01 -1.23 -21.41
CA PRO A 214 -0.19 -0.10 -22.30
C PRO A 214 0.95 0.91 -22.10
N GLY A 215 1.00 1.97 -22.92
CA GLY A 215 1.88 3.09 -22.62
C GLY A 215 1.60 3.59 -21.20
N ILE A 216 2.62 3.98 -20.44
CA ILE A 216 2.45 4.52 -19.08
C ILE A 216 2.83 6.00 -19.09
N ASP A 217 1.97 6.84 -18.51
CA ASP A 217 2.17 8.30 -18.45
C ASP A 217 2.76 8.73 -17.10
N ALA A 218 2.32 8.07 -16.03
CA ALA A 218 2.80 8.32 -14.69
C ALA A 218 3.09 7.00 -13.99
N VAL A 219 4.25 6.91 -13.35
CA VAL A 219 4.55 5.90 -12.34
C VAL A 219 4.55 6.59 -10.99
N VAL A 220 3.80 6.08 -10.04
CA VAL A 220 3.67 6.64 -8.69
C VAL A 220 4.25 5.63 -7.70
N ILE A 221 5.23 6.05 -6.91
CA ILE A 221 5.88 5.21 -5.91
C ILE A 221 5.46 5.67 -4.51
N SER A 222 4.97 4.78 -3.66
CA SER A 222 4.61 5.11 -2.27
C SER A 222 5.82 5.25 -1.37
N HIS A 223 6.79 4.33 -1.45
CA HIS A 223 7.97 4.30 -0.60
C HIS A 223 9.06 3.37 -1.16
N ASN A 224 10.21 3.28 -0.48
CA ASN A 224 11.40 2.64 -1.05
C ASN A 224 11.59 1.14 -0.76
N HIS A 225 10.65 0.45 -0.12
CA HIS A 225 10.78 -1.00 0.11
C HIS A 225 10.84 -1.78 -1.20
N TYR A 226 11.46 -2.96 -1.16
CA TYR A 226 11.76 -3.75 -2.36
C TYR A 226 10.52 -4.30 -3.06
N ASP A 227 9.43 -4.47 -2.34
CA ASP A 227 8.14 -4.93 -2.83
C ASP A 227 7.27 -3.80 -3.42
N HIS A 228 7.65 -2.53 -3.24
CA HIS A 228 6.95 -1.36 -3.81
C HIS A 228 7.78 -0.60 -4.85
N LEU A 229 9.10 -0.69 -4.74
CA LEU A 229 10.06 -0.01 -5.63
C LEU A 229 10.99 -1.04 -6.29
N ASP A 230 10.47 -1.77 -7.27
CA ASP A 230 11.26 -2.73 -8.02
C ASP A 230 12.05 -2.07 -9.16
N GLN A 231 13.39 -2.14 -9.09
CA GLN A 231 14.27 -1.49 -10.06
C GLN A 231 14.05 -2.02 -11.48
N GLU A 232 13.93 -3.34 -11.65
CA GLU A 232 13.75 -3.95 -12.98
C GLU A 232 12.43 -3.52 -13.61
N SER A 233 11.36 -3.49 -12.83
CA SER A 233 10.05 -2.99 -13.26
C SER A 233 10.10 -1.52 -13.66
N VAL A 234 10.67 -0.65 -12.81
CA VAL A 234 10.80 0.78 -13.08
C VAL A 234 11.61 1.04 -14.36
N MET A 235 12.76 0.38 -14.51
CA MET A 235 13.60 0.54 -15.68
C MET A 235 12.96 -0.05 -16.94
N GLY A 236 12.20 -1.14 -16.82
CA GLY A 236 11.41 -1.70 -17.91
C GLY A 236 10.33 -0.73 -18.39
N VAL A 237 9.57 -0.13 -17.47
CA VAL A 237 8.53 0.86 -17.79
C VAL A 237 9.15 2.10 -18.42
N TRP A 238 10.28 2.59 -17.89
CA TRP A 238 11.02 3.69 -18.49
C TRP A 238 11.41 3.38 -19.93
N LYS A 239 12.06 2.23 -20.19
CA LYS A 239 12.48 1.82 -21.55
C LYS A 239 11.30 1.79 -22.52
N LYS A 240 10.14 1.27 -22.08
CA LYS A 240 8.93 1.12 -22.89
C LYS A 240 8.19 2.44 -23.13
N SER A 241 8.17 3.35 -22.14
CA SER A 241 7.35 4.58 -22.16
C SER A 241 8.17 5.86 -22.09
N LYS A 242 9.47 5.81 -22.45
CA LYS A 242 10.47 6.88 -22.26
C LYS A 242 10.03 8.26 -22.75
N GLU A 243 9.17 8.31 -23.77
CA GLU A 243 8.76 9.56 -24.43
C GLU A 243 7.69 10.33 -23.65
N ARG A 244 7.03 9.68 -22.68
CA ARG A 244 5.88 10.25 -21.96
C ARG A 244 5.92 10.05 -20.45
N VAL A 245 6.53 8.98 -19.95
CA VAL A 245 6.44 8.60 -18.54
C VAL A 245 7.14 9.60 -17.61
N ARG A 246 6.46 9.96 -16.52
CA ARG A 246 7.02 10.66 -15.36
C ARG A 246 6.95 9.76 -14.13
N PHE A 247 7.95 9.84 -13.27
CA PHE A 247 8.03 9.13 -12.00
C PHE A 247 7.74 10.11 -10.87
N PHE A 248 6.68 9.88 -10.11
CA PHE A 248 6.31 10.64 -8.93
C PHE A 248 6.74 9.85 -7.70
N VAL A 249 7.64 10.44 -6.91
CA VAL A 249 8.26 9.76 -5.77
C VAL A 249 8.34 10.67 -4.55
N PRO A 250 8.30 10.13 -3.33
CA PRO A 250 8.55 10.88 -2.11
C PRO A 250 10.00 11.40 -2.02
N LEU A 251 10.21 12.43 -1.21
CA LEU A 251 11.54 12.97 -0.90
C LEU A 251 12.56 11.88 -0.52
N GLY A 252 13.76 11.96 -1.07
CA GLY A 252 14.89 11.06 -0.80
C GLY A 252 15.01 9.88 -1.75
N ILE A 253 13.97 9.55 -2.54
CA ILE A 253 14.00 8.45 -3.52
C ILE A 253 14.53 8.93 -4.88
N GLY A 254 14.19 10.15 -5.29
CA GLY A 254 14.48 10.64 -6.64
C GLY A 254 15.97 10.71 -6.93
N LYS A 255 16.77 11.12 -5.95
CA LYS A 255 18.24 11.12 -6.07
C LYS A 255 18.81 9.74 -6.42
N MET A 256 18.32 8.68 -5.75
CA MET A 256 18.77 7.31 -6.01
C MET A 256 18.41 6.87 -7.44
N MET A 257 17.17 7.16 -7.88
CA MET A 257 16.70 6.83 -9.21
C MET A 257 17.52 7.50 -10.32
N VAL A 258 17.93 8.75 -10.11
CA VAL A 258 18.76 9.48 -11.07
C VAL A 258 20.21 9.00 -11.02
N ASP A 259 20.82 9.01 -9.84
CA ASP A 259 22.27 8.81 -9.70
C ASP A 259 22.70 7.35 -9.84
N LEU A 260 21.89 6.41 -9.34
CA LEU A 260 22.24 4.98 -9.34
C LEU A 260 21.61 4.22 -10.51
N TRP A 261 20.38 4.58 -10.91
CA TRP A 261 19.68 3.88 -11.99
C TRP A 261 19.77 4.59 -13.34
N GLY A 262 20.25 5.84 -13.36
CA GLY A 262 20.47 6.59 -14.60
C GLY A 262 19.19 7.12 -15.24
N LEU A 263 18.10 7.27 -14.47
CA LEU A 263 16.89 7.91 -14.98
C LEU A 263 17.15 9.41 -15.23
N PRO A 264 16.66 9.99 -16.33
CA PRO A 264 16.80 11.43 -16.58
C PRO A 264 16.10 12.23 -15.48
N LYS A 265 16.78 13.26 -14.96
CA LYS A 265 16.29 14.06 -13.84
C LYS A 265 14.92 14.68 -14.14
N GLU A 266 14.69 15.11 -15.36
CA GLU A 266 13.43 15.67 -15.82
C GLU A 266 12.26 14.68 -15.78
N ASN A 267 12.53 13.38 -15.81
CA ASN A 267 11.50 12.34 -15.69
C ASN A 267 11.13 12.04 -14.24
N VAL A 268 11.92 12.48 -13.25
CA VAL A 268 11.71 12.17 -11.83
C VAL A 268 11.24 13.42 -11.09
N VAL A 269 10.03 13.34 -10.54
CA VAL A 269 9.36 14.38 -9.77
C VAL A 269 9.34 13.94 -8.30
N GLU A 270 10.21 14.56 -7.51
CA GLU A 270 10.35 14.28 -6.08
C GLU A 270 9.49 15.26 -5.27
N MET A 271 8.61 14.73 -4.42
CA MET A 271 7.54 15.49 -3.76
C MET A 271 7.51 15.24 -2.25
N ASP A 272 7.17 16.27 -1.49
CA ASP A 272 6.87 16.18 -0.06
C ASP A 272 5.37 16.02 0.17
N TRP A 273 4.96 15.67 1.40
CA TRP A 273 3.56 15.66 1.76
C TRP A 273 2.91 17.03 1.52
N TRP A 274 1.71 16.97 0.96
CA TRP A 274 0.86 18.10 0.54
C TRP A 274 1.37 18.87 -0.68
N ASP A 275 2.41 18.39 -1.34
CA ASP A 275 2.78 18.86 -2.67
C ASP A 275 1.85 18.27 -3.73
N SER A 276 1.64 19.03 -4.80
CA SER A 276 0.88 18.62 -5.97
C SER A 276 1.49 19.09 -7.28
N VAL A 277 1.29 18.28 -8.31
CA VAL A 277 1.72 18.55 -9.69
C VAL A 277 0.59 18.17 -10.64
N THR A 278 0.37 18.99 -11.66
CA THR A 278 -0.59 18.69 -12.73
C THR A 278 0.15 18.19 -13.96
N LEU A 279 -0.20 16.97 -14.39
CA LEU A 279 0.14 16.40 -15.69
C LEU A 279 -0.84 16.92 -16.74
N THR A 280 -0.33 17.39 -17.88
CA THR A 280 -1.15 17.75 -19.03
C THR A 280 -0.91 16.75 -20.16
N GLY A 281 -1.95 15.98 -20.47
CA GLY A 281 -2.02 15.02 -21.56
C GLY A 281 -1.89 15.66 -22.94
N SER A 282 -1.62 14.85 -23.96
CA SER A 282 -1.53 15.30 -25.36
C SER A 282 -2.80 16.02 -25.84
N ASP A 283 -3.96 15.57 -25.39
CA ASP A 283 -5.27 16.16 -25.70
C ASP A 283 -5.68 17.30 -24.75
N GLN A 284 -4.69 17.91 -24.07
CA GLN A 284 -4.86 19.00 -23.09
C GLN A 284 -5.70 18.64 -21.85
N GLN A 285 -6.01 17.36 -21.65
CA GLN A 285 -6.62 16.85 -20.43
C GLN A 285 -5.63 16.92 -19.27
N LYS A 286 -6.14 17.23 -18.07
CA LYS A 286 -5.31 17.46 -16.89
C LYS A 286 -5.58 16.42 -15.82
N VAL A 287 -4.51 15.86 -15.29
CA VAL A 287 -4.55 14.96 -14.12
C VAL A 287 -3.67 15.57 -13.05
N LYS A 288 -4.22 15.79 -11.86
CA LYS A 288 -3.48 16.32 -10.73
C LYS A 288 -3.06 15.19 -9.81
N VAL A 289 -1.79 15.17 -9.43
CA VAL A 289 -1.20 14.18 -8.54
C VAL A 289 -0.79 14.89 -7.25
N TRP A 290 -1.24 14.38 -6.11
CA TRP A 290 -0.91 14.86 -4.78
C TRP A 290 -0.08 13.81 -4.05
N CYS A 291 1.03 14.24 -3.44
CA CYS A 291 1.75 13.44 -2.46
C CYS A 291 1.08 13.66 -1.10
N THR A 292 0.47 12.62 -0.52
CA THR A 292 -0.30 12.72 0.73
C THR A 292 0.34 11.92 1.85
N PRO A 293 0.08 12.27 3.13
CA PRO A 293 0.70 11.54 4.24
C PRO A 293 0.27 10.07 4.33
N ALA A 294 1.16 9.24 4.85
CA ALA A 294 0.91 7.84 5.20
C ALA A 294 1.61 7.52 6.53
N GLN A 295 1.13 6.50 7.24
CA GLN A 295 1.75 6.04 8.49
C GLN A 295 2.57 4.77 8.21
N HIS A 296 3.83 4.94 7.82
CA HIS A 296 4.71 3.83 7.49
C HIS A 296 6.17 4.14 7.84
N ASN A 297 7.11 3.42 7.26
CA ASN A 297 8.54 3.70 7.38
C ASN A 297 9.23 3.42 6.03
N CYS A 298 10.55 3.60 5.97
CA CYS A 298 11.30 3.22 4.77
C CYS A 298 12.64 2.58 5.14
N TRP A 299 13.10 1.67 4.28
CA TRP A 299 14.45 1.12 4.35
C TRP A 299 14.87 0.42 3.05
N ARG A 300 16.01 0.82 2.48
CA ARG A 300 16.60 0.16 1.32
C ARG A 300 18.13 0.15 1.38
N SER A 301 18.73 -1.01 1.60
CA SER A 301 20.19 -1.17 1.50
C SER A 301 20.75 -0.67 0.16
N GLY A 302 21.92 0.00 0.18
CA GLY A 302 22.66 0.39 -1.03
C GLY A 302 22.21 1.69 -1.70
N SER A 303 21.25 2.43 -1.14
CA SER A 303 20.67 3.64 -1.74
C SER A 303 21.30 4.98 -1.27
N GLY A 304 22.46 4.96 -0.60
CA GLY A 304 23.11 6.16 -0.03
C GLY A 304 22.53 6.54 1.34
N LYS A 305 22.21 7.82 1.60
CA LYS A 305 21.50 8.25 2.84
C LYS A 305 20.15 7.51 3.01
N ALA A 306 19.50 7.10 1.92
CA ALA A 306 18.31 6.24 1.93
C ALA A 306 18.59 4.77 2.35
N GLY A 307 19.87 4.42 2.52
CA GLY A 307 20.34 3.17 3.13
C GLY A 307 20.19 3.13 4.64
N GLU A 308 19.98 4.29 5.26
CA GLU A 308 19.62 4.42 6.66
C GLU A 308 18.09 4.25 6.83
N PRO A 309 17.62 3.62 7.92
CA PRO A 309 16.21 3.59 8.25
C PRO A 309 15.60 5.00 8.22
N ASN A 310 14.49 5.17 7.51
CA ASN A 310 13.80 6.45 7.33
C ASN A 310 14.61 7.57 6.66
N GLY A 311 15.63 7.23 5.86
CA GLY A 311 16.40 8.20 5.07
C GLY A 311 15.65 8.79 3.86
N SER A 312 14.50 8.22 3.49
CA SER A 312 13.55 8.77 2.51
C SER A 312 12.13 8.83 3.08
N LEU A 313 11.27 9.63 2.47
CA LEU A 313 9.87 9.74 2.84
C LEU A 313 9.07 8.54 2.31
N TRP A 314 7.92 8.30 2.92
CA TRP A 314 6.87 7.39 2.45
C TRP A 314 5.58 8.20 2.28
N ALA A 315 4.73 7.85 1.34
CA ALA A 315 3.53 8.61 1.03
C ALA A 315 2.38 7.72 0.55
N SER A 316 1.17 8.17 0.84
CA SER A 316 0.00 7.83 0.04
C SER A 316 -0.13 8.86 -1.09
N TRP A 317 -1.06 8.64 -2.02
CA TRP A 317 -1.24 9.54 -3.16
C TRP A 317 -2.72 9.77 -3.47
N MET A 318 -3.06 10.99 -3.88
CA MET A 318 -4.37 11.29 -4.47
C MET A 318 -4.17 11.68 -5.93
N VAL A 319 -4.93 11.06 -6.82
CA VAL A 319 -4.96 11.39 -8.26
C VAL A 319 -6.34 11.94 -8.59
N GLU A 320 -6.39 13.16 -9.11
CA GLU A 320 -7.61 13.82 -9.55
C GLU A 320 -7.64 13.90 -11.08
N ASP A 321 -8.64 13.28 -11.70
CA ASP A 321 -8.92 13.45 -13.12
C ASP A 321 -9.79 14.69 -13.32
N LEU A 322 -9.24 15.70 -14.01
CA LEU A 322 -9.86 17.03 -14.16
C LEU A 322 -10.60 17.19 -15.50
N VAL A 323 -10.87 16.09 -16.23
CA VAL A 323 -11.71 16.11 -17.43
C VAL A 323 -13.06 16.75 -17.08
N GLN A 324 -13.56 17.64 -17.95
CA GLN A 324 -14.70 18.54 -17.73
C GLN A 324 -15.90 17.88 -17.01
N ARG A 325 -15.90 17.97 -15.68
CA ARG A 325 -16.95 17.56 -14.74
C ARG A 325 -17.28 18.74 -13.82
N GLU A 326 -18.43 18.67 -13.16
CA GLU A 326 -18.77 19.59 -12.06
C GLU A 326 -17.82 19.43 -10.86
N ALA A 327 -17.27 18.23 -10.66
CA ALA A 327 -16.25 17.89 -9.67
C ALA A 327 -15.23 16.87 -10.22
N PRO A 328 -13.95 16.93 -9.80
CA PRO A 328 -12.93 15.99 -10.27
C PRO A 328 -13.20 14.56 -9.78
N TYR A 329 -12.82 13.56 -10.59
CA TYR A 329 -12.84 12.16 -10.14
C TYR A 329 -11.57 11.85 -9.36
N ARG A 330 -11.71 11.35 -8.14
CA ARG A 330 -10.61 11.22 -7.19
C ARG A 330 -10.29 9.77 -6.90
N VAL A 331 -9.02 9.40 -7.08
CA VAL A 331 -8.48 8.09 -6.77
C VAL A 331 -7.42 8.22 -5.68
N PHE A 332 -7.69 7.62 -4.53
CA PHE A 332 -6.74 7.52 -3.44
C PHE A 332 -5.94 6.21 -3.56
N PHE A 333 -4.63 6.29 -3.41
CA PHE A 333 -3.72 5.14 -3.35
C PHE A 333 -2.99 5.17 -2.02
N GLY A 334 -3.24 4.17 -1.16
CA GLY A 334 -2.69 4.13 0.19
C GLY A 334 -1.21 3.78 0.25
N GLY A 335 -0.67 3.07 -0.75
CA GLY A 335 0.62 2.38 -0.61
C GLY A 335 0.59 1.40 0.57
N ASP A 336 1.71 1.25 1.27
CA ASP A 336 1.71 0.68 2.61
C ASP A 336 1.51 1.76 3.66
N THR A 337 0.58 1.50 4.56
CA THR A 337 0.30 2.39 5.67
C THR A 337 -0.45 1.65 6.77
N GLY A 338 -0.16 2.05 8.01
CA GLY A 338 -0.91 1.70 9.20
C GLY A 338 -2.04 2.69 9.45
N TYR A 339 -2.79 2.44 10.51
CA TYR A 339 -3.85 3.31 10.99
C TYR A 339 -3.88 3.37 12.51
N GLN A 340 -3.89 2.21 13.17
CA GLN A 340 -4.07 2.13 14.62
C GLN A 340 -3.27 0.97 15.22
N PHE A 341 -2.42 1.24 16.21
CA PHE A 341 -1.74 0.19 16.97
C PHE A 341 -2.70 -0.46 17.98
N HIS A 342 -2.64 -1.79 18.11
CA HIS A 342 -3.32 -2.54 19.16
C HIS A 342 -2.39 -3.54 19.85
N SER A 343 -2.25 -3.43 21.16
CA SER A 343 -1.50 -4.39 21.99
C SER A 343 -2.34 -5.60 22.41
N ASP A 344 -3.66 -5.53 22.23
CA ASP A 344 -4.58 -6.61 22.52
C ASP A 344 -4.44 -7.73 21.46
N PRO A 345 -4.09 -8.97 21.86
CA PRO A 345 -3.91 -10.07 20.92
C PRO A 345 -5.22 -10.56 20.30
N THR A 346 -6.38 -10.14 20.82
CA THR A 346 -7.69 -10.45 20.25
C THR A 346 -8.10 -9.51 19.12
N TRP A 347 -7.26 -8.50 18.82
CA TRP A 347 -7.52 -7.52 17.77
C TRP A 347 -6.76 -7.85 16.47
N PRO A 348 -7.37 -7.70 15.28
CA PRO A 348 -8.71 -7.17 15.03
C PRO A 348 -9.81 -8.17 15.41
N PRO A 349 -11.03 -7.68 15.66
CA PRO A 349 -12.10 -8.54 16.11
C PRO A 349 -12.57 -9.48 15.01
N SER A 350 -12.60 -10.77 15.32
CA SER A 350 -13.10 -11.84 14.45
C SER A 350 -14.54 -12.21 14.80
N PRO A 351 -15.29 -12.85 13.88
CA PRO A 351 -16.62 -13.37 14.22
C PRO A 351 -16.52 -14.43 15.33
N PRO A 352 -17.55 -14.59 16.18
CA PRO A 352 -17.64 -15.73 17.08
C PRO A 352 -17.50 -17.03 16.28
N SER A 353 -16.79 -18.03 16.81
CA SER A 353 -16.55 -19.30 16.08
C SER A 353 -17.82 -20.07 15.70
N THR A 354 -18.93 -19.78 16.36
CA THR A 354 -20.26 -20.35 16.06
C THR A 354 -21.07 -19.55 15.06
N TRP A 355 -20.66 -18.32 14.73
CA TRP A 355 -21.36 -17.43 13.82
C TRP A 355 -21.19 -17.89 12.37
N LYS A 356 -22.26 -17.77 11.58
CA LYS A 356 -22.28 -18.11 10.15
C LYS A 356 -22.85 -16.97 9.33
N ARG A 357 -22.48 -16.92 8.05
CA ARG A 357 -23.00 -15.96 7.09
C ARG A 357 -24.54 -16.00 7.07
N GLY A 358 -25.18 -14.86 7.35
CA GLY A 358 -26.63 -14.73 7.45
C GLY A 358 -27.18 -14.72 8.88
N ASP A 359 -26.38 -15.10 9.88
CA ASP A 359 -26.76 -14.95 11.28
C ASP A 359 -26.82 -13.46 11.67
N PRO A 360 -27.67 -13.06 12.64
CA PRO A 360 -27.66 -11.71 13.19
C PRO A 360 -26.27 -11.30 13.66
N LEU A 361 -25.91 -10.03 13.43
CA LEU A 361 -24.61 -9.52 13.87
C LEU A 361 -24.53 -9.53 15.40
N PRO A 362 -23.41 -10.00 15.99
CA PRO A 362 -23.19 -9.87 17.42
C PRO A 362 -23.10 -8.40 17.83
N PRO A 363 -23.26 -8.08 19.12
CA PRO A 363 -23.14 -6.71 19.61
C PRO A 363 -21.87 -6.02 19.13
N ALA A 364 -21.98 -4.72 18.82
CA ALA A 364 -20.84 -3.92 18.44
C ALA A 364 -19.79 -3.92 19.56
N GLU A 365 -18.51 -3.95 19.20
CA GLU A 365 -17.45 -3.78 20.19
C GLU A 365 -17.34 -2.32 20.60
N GLU A 366 -17.08 -2.08 21.88
CA GLU A 366 -16.82 -0.73 22.38
C GLU A 366 -15.49 -0.21 21.84
N ALA A 367 -15.53 0.92 21.15
CA ALA A 367 -14.32 1.61 20.72
C ALA A 367 -13.54 2.15 21.93
N LYS A 368 -12.22 1.95 21.94
CA LYS A 368 -11.31 2.45 22.99
C LYS A 368 -10.33 3.49 22.41
N PRO A 369 -10.80 4.66 21.95
CA PRO A 369 -9.98 5.62 21.21
C PRO A 369 -8.84 6.23 22.05
N GLU A 370 -9.03 6.39 23.36
CA GLU A 370 -7.99 6.91 24.25
C GLU A 370 -6.83 5.92 24.43
N GLN A 371 -7.12 4.62 24.35
CA GLN A 371 -6.11 3.57 24.48
C GLN A 371 -5.36 3.32 23.17
N TYR A 372 -6.07 3.45 22.05
CA TYR A 372 -5.56 3.14 20.72
C TYR A 372 -5.94 4.28 19.76
N PRO A 373 -5.14 5.36 19.69
CA PRO A 373 -5.43 6.49 18.81
C PRO A 373 -5.30 6.10 17.34
N ALA A 374 -6.22 6.58 16.51
CA ALA A 374 -6.22 6.40 15.07
C ALA A 374 -5.38 7.48 14.36
N CYS A 375 -4.82 7.14 13.20
CA CYS A 375 -4.06 8.07 12.37
C CYS A 375 -4.99 9.14 11.77
N PRO A 376 -4.80 10.43 12.09
CA PRO A 376 -5.70 11.49 11.61
C PRO A 376 -5.47 11.85 10.14
N ALA A 377 -4.40 11.34 9.51
CA ALA A 377 -4.01 11.71 8.16
C ALA A 377 -5.11 11.48 7.12
N PHE A 378 -5.86 10.38 7.23
CA PHE A 378 -6.85 9.99 6.23
C PHE A 378 -8.06 10.94 6.23
N ARG A 379 -8.60 11.24 7.41
CA ARG A 379 -9.56 12.33 7.59
C ARG A 379 -9.02 13.66 7.05
N GLU A 380 -7.81 14.06 7.44
CA GLU A 380 -7.19 15.31 6.96
C GLU A 380 -7.09 15.37 5.43
N ILE A 381 -6.75 14.25 4.78
CA ILE A 381 -6.68 14.14 3.32
C ILE A 381 -8.05 14.42 2.71
N SER A 382 -9.09 13.73 3.20
CA SER A 382 -10.46 13.88 2.68
C SER A 382 -11.05 15.27 2.93
N GLU A 383 -10.77 15.88 4.09
CA GLU A 383 -11.25 17.23 4.42
C GLU A 383 -10.56 18.32 3.59
N ARG A 384 -9.29 18.11 3.21
CA ARG A 384 -8.48 19.14 2.50
C ARG A 384 -8.52 19.03 0.99
N ILE A 385 -8.50 17.81 0.45
CA ILE A 385 -8.46 17.56 -0.99
C ILE A 385 -9.85 17.18 -1.52
N GLY A 386 -10.63 16.47 -0.69
CA GLY A 386 -11.94 15.93 -1.01
C GLY A 386 -11.97 14.41 -0.87
N SER A 387 -13.16 13.87 -0.67
CA SER A 387 -13.38 12.41 -0.59
C SER A 387 -13.02 11.72 -1.91
N PRO A 388 -12.37 10.54 -1.85
CA PRO A 388 -12.11 9.72 -3.02
C PRO A 388 -13.38 9.02 -3.52
N ASP A 389 -13.55 8.97 -4.84
CA ASP A 389 -14.52 8.09 -5.49
C ASP A 389 -14.03 6.63 -5.47
N LEU A 390 -12.72 6.46 -5.61
CA LEU A 390 -12.03 5.17 -5.57
C LEU A 390 -10.87 5.17 -4.58
N SER A 391 -10.82 4.18 -3.68
CA SER A 391 -9.72 3.99 -2.72
C SER A 391 -9.00 2.65 -2.97
N LEU A 392 -7.71 2.70 -3.22
CA LEU A 392 -6.84 1.54 -3.35
C LEU A 392 -6.09 1.37 -2.02
N LEU A 393 -6.52 0.42 -1.18
CA LEU A 393 -6.11 0.32 0.22
C LEU A 393 -5.44 -1.02 0.54
N PRO A 394 -4.33 -1.03 1.31
CA PRO A 394 -3.71 -2.28 1.75
C PRO A 394 -4.64 -3.00 2.73
N ILE A 395 -4.76 -4.31 2.57
CA ILE A 395 -5.61 -5.16 3.43
C ILE A 395 -4.84 -6.33 4.06
N SER A 396 -3.52 -6.36 3.96
CA SER A 396 -2.70 -7.40 4.57
C SER A 396 -1.54 -6.79 5.33
N VAL A 397 -1.14 -7.48 6.40
CA VAL A 397 0.00 -7.13 7.23
C VAL A 397 1.20 -7.93 6.73
N GLY A 398 2.07 -7.29 5.96
CA GLY A 398 3.35 -7.88 5.56
C GLY A 398 4.22 -8.07 6.80
N ALA A 399 4.88 -9.22 6.95
CA ALA A 399 5.76 -9.45 8.10
C ALA A 399 7.02 -10.25 7.73
N SER A 400 8.14 -9.86 8.34
CA SER A 400 9.40 -10.62 8.30
C SER A 400 9.23 -12.07 8.79
N PHE A 401 8.27 -12.33 9.68
CA PHE A 401 7.95 -13.67 10.16
C PHE A 401 7.22 -14.51 9.12
N ALA A 402 6.35 -13.93 8.30
CA ALA A 402 5.76 -14.65 7.16
C ALA A 402 6.88 -15.12 6.23
N TYR A 403 7.82 -14.23 5.88
CA TYR A 403 9.00 -14.60 5.11
C TYR A 403 9.84 -15.71 5.78
N LEU A 404 10.11 -15.66 7.08
CA LEU A 404 10.82 -16.73 7.77
C LEU A 404 10.05 -18.06 7.75
N ARG A 405 8.72 -18.01 7.91
CA ARG A 405 7.82 -19.16 7.81
C ARG A 405 7.77 -19.75 6.40
N SER A 406 8.04 -18.97 5.36
CA SER A 406 8.20 -19.52 3.99
C SER A 406 9.34 -20.54 3.88
N PHE A 407 10.34 -20.47 4.76
CA PHE A 407 11.42 -21.46 4.89
C PHE A 407 11.07 -22.59 5.85
N THR A 408 9.83 -22.74 6.29
CA THR A 408 9.42 -23.87 7.14
C THR A 408 8.12 -24.49 6.67
N THR A 409 7.67 -24.20 5.44
CA THR A 409 6.41 -24.69 4.86
C THR A 409 6.32 -26.21 4.72
N TRP A 410 7.45 -26.93 4.74
CA TRP A 410 7.47 -28.41 4.76
C TRP A 410 7.20 -29.01 6.14
N LEU A 411 7.14 -28.19 7.19
CA LEU A 411 6.77 -28.63 8.54
C LEU A 411 5.27 -28.42 8.75
N PRO A 412 4.56 -29.40 9.34
CA PRO A 412 3.21 -29.18 9.81
C PRO A 412 3.15 -28.03 10.82
N ASP A 413 2.08 -27.26 10.78
CA ASP A 413 1.92 -26.04 11.59
C ASP A 413 2.07 -26.24 13.10
N TRP A 414 1.58 -27.37 13.62
CA TRP A 414 1.71 -27.71 15.05
C TRP A 414 3.16 -27.90 15.50
N GLY A 415 4.08 -28.18 14.56
CA GLY A 415 5.50 -28.38 14.80
C GLY A 415 6.40 -27.26 14.25
N ASN A 416 5.82 -26.19 13.70
CA ASN A 416 6.58 -25.09 13.10
C ASN A 416 7.18 -24.19 14.21
N PRO A 417 8.52 -24.04 14.29
CA PRO A 417 9.17 -23.25 15.33
C PRO A 417 9.02 -21.74 15.14
N MET A 418 8.58 -21.30 13.96
CA MET A 418 8.43 -19.87 13.62
C MET A 418 7.01 -19.41 13.96
N PRO A 419 6.78 -18.47 14.89
CA PRO A 419 5.44 -18.02 15.26
C PRO A 419 4.81 -17.09 14.21
N ARG A 420 3.49 -16.89 14.30
CA ARG A 420 2.75 -15.79 13.67
C ARG A 420 2.60 -14.61 14.63
N HIS A 421 2.07 -13.49 14.15
CA HIS A 421 1.74 -12.32 14.96
C HIS A 421 0.28 -11.93 14.81
N THR A 422 -0.32 -11.42 15.89
CA THR A 422 -1.62 -10.75 15.86
C THR A 422 -1.53 -9.47 15.03
N GLN A 423 -2.52 -9.19 14.19
CA GLN A 423 -2.43 -8.06 13.24
C GLN A 423 -2.47 -6.68 13.94
N GLY A 424 -2.92 -6.62 15.19
CA GLY A 424 -2.92 -5.39 16.00
C GLY A 424 -1.57 -4.73 16.22
N VAL A 425 -0.54 -5.54 16.51
CA VAL A 425 0.80 -4.97 16.77
C VAL A 425 1.46 -4.45 15.50
N THR A 426 1.01 -4.90 14.33
CA THR A 426 1.45 -4.41 13.01
C THR A 426 0.60 -3.26 12.50
N GLY A 427 -0.57 -2.99 13.09
CA GLY A 427 -1.51 -1.92 12.72
C GLY A 427 -0.91 -0.51 12.73
N ALA A 428 0.20 -0.32 13.45
CA ALA A 428 0.99 0.91 13.43
C ALA A 428 1.66 1.19 12.07
N ASN A 429 1.94 0.16 11.27
CA ASN A 429 2.66 0.26 10.00
C ASN A 429 1.92 -0.36 8.81
N HIS A 430 1.08 -1.38 9.02
CA HIS A 430 0.24 -1.99 7.98
C HIS A 430 -1.18 -2.18 8.50
N MET A 431 -2.16 -1.68 7.76
CA MET A 431 -3.56 -1.87 8.10
C MET A 431 -3.99 -3.34 7.88
N PRO A 432 -4.60 -4.00 8.88
CA PRO A 432 -5.41 -5.17 8.60
C PRO A 432 -6.69 -4.77 7.84
N PRO A 433 -7.45 -5.75 7.30
CA PRO A 433 -8.70 -5.47 6.61
C PRO A 433 -9.67 -4.61 7.43
N TRP A 434 -9.70 -4.81 8.75
CA TRP A 434 -10.55 -4.04 9.67
C TRP A 434 -10.28 -2.54 9.61
N ASP A 435 -9.01 -2.13 9.64
CA ASP A 435 -8.63 -0.72 9.58
C ASP A 435 -8.77 -0.15 8.17
N ALA A 436 -8.51 -0.96 7.13
CA ALA A 436 -8.73 -0.52 5.76
C ALA A 436 -10.19 -0.12 5.51
N VAL A 437 -11.16 -0.89 6.04
CA VAL A 437 -12.59 -0.55 5.95
C VAL A 437 -12.92 0.71 6.79
N LYS A 438 -12.30 0.88 7.96
CA LYS A 438 -12.48 2.11 8.77
C LYS A 438 -11.99 3.34 8.02
N VAL A 439 -10.77 3.29 7.48
CA VAL A 439 -10.16 4.36 6.68
C VAL A 439 -11.02 4.67 5.47
N PHE A 440 -11.51 3.64 4.77
CA PHE A 440 -12.43 3.84 3.66
C PHE A 440 -13.70 4.59 4.08
N ASN A 441 -14.32 4.18 5.20
CA ASN A 441 -15.51 4.86 5.72
C ASN A 441 -15.24 6.31 6.13
N GLU A 442 -14.11 6.56 6.81
CA GLU A 442 -13.68 7.89 7.27
C GLU A 442 -13.43 8.83 6.10
N MET A 443 -12.68 8.41 5.09
CA MET A 443 -12.35 9.25 3.93
C MET A 443 -13.57 9.56 3.04
N THR A 444 -14.61 8.73 3.12
CA THR A 444 -15.85 8.86 2.34
C THR A 444 -17.03 9.30 3.21
N ASP A 445 -16.77 9.78 4.43
CA ASP A 445 -17.81 10.30 5.30
C ASP A 445 -18.45 11.55 4.70
N GLY A 446 -19.78 11.65 4.78
CA GLY A 446 -20.54 12.75 4.18
C GLY A 446 -20.63 12.77 2.64
N MET A 447 -20.06 11.78 1.93
CA MET A 447 -20.17 11.70 0.47
C MET A 447 -21.60 11.30 0.05
N ASN A 448 -22.28 12.18 -0.68
CA ASN A 448 -23.57 11.90 -1.32
C ASN A 448 -23.34 11.16 -2.65
N GLY A 449 -22.99 9.89 -2.59
CA GLY A 449 -22.67 9.13 -3.80
C GLY A 449 -22.21 7.70 -3.53
N LYS A 450 -21.77 7.04 -4.60
CA LYS A 450 -21.11 5.73 -4.53
C LYS A 450 -19.63 5.96 -4.28
N ALA A 451 -19.03 5.11 -3.46
CA ALA A 451 -17.59 5.05 -3.29
C ALA A 451 -17.17 3.59 -3.36
N VAL A 452 -16.03 3.34 -4.01
CA VAL A 452 -15.49 1.99 -4.17
C VAL A 452 -14.11 1.93 -3.54
N ALA A 453 -13.83 0.86 -2.80
CA ALA A 453 -12.47 0.51 -2.40
C ALA A 453 -12.05 -0.79 -3.08
N ILE A 454 -10.77 -0.92 -3.42
CA ILE A 454 -10.17 -2.17 -3.90
C ILE A 454 -8.98 -2.51 -3.01
N GLY A 455 -8.95 -3.74 -2.51
CA GLY A 455 -7.86 -4.24 -1.67
C GLY A 455 -6.57 -4.50 -2.45
N LEU A 456 -5.43 -4.06 -1.92
CA LEU A 456 -4.09 -4.30 -2.44
C LEU A 456 -3.14 -4.91 -1.39
N HIS A 457 -1.88 -5.16 -1.77
CA HIS A 457 -0.79 -5.72 -0.94
C HIS A 457 -0.97 -7.20 -0.52
N TRP A 458 -2.19 -7.73 -0.57
CA TRP A 458 -2.50 -9.10 -0.17
C TRP A 458 -2.24 -10.16 -1.25
N GLY A 459 -2.14 -11.42 -0.82
CA GLY A 459 -2.26 -12.59 -1.71
C GLY A 459 -1.17 -12.75 -2.77
N THR A 460 -0.08 -11.97 -2.74
CA THR A 460 0.94 -12.02 -3.82
C THR A 460 2.26 -12.61 -3.35
N PHE A 461 2.77 -12.16 -2.20
CA PHE A 461 3.92 -12.74 -1.51
C PHE A 461 3.49 -13.61 -0.32
N ALA A 462 2.25 -14.14 -0.38
CA ALA A 462 1.63 -14.91 0.70
C ALA A 462 2.36 -16.24 0.92
N THR A 463 2.69 -16.56 2.15
CA THR A 463 3.55 -17.72 2.46
C THR A 463 2.75 -18.99 2.72
N GLU A 464 1.46 -18.85 3.04
CA GLU A 464 0.52 -19.92 3.37
C GLU A 464 -0.86 -19.65 2.73
N PRO A 465 -1.59 -20.66 2.25
CA PRO A 465 -2.95 -20.49 1.73
C PRO A 465 -3.93 -19.86 2.73
N GLU A 466 -3.79 -20.17 4.01
CA GLU A 466 -4.60 -19.65 5.10
C GLU A 466 -4.52 -18.13 5.20
N GLU A 467 -3.40 -17.52 4.79
CA GLU A 467 -3.24 -16.06 4.77
C GLU A 467 -4.22 -15.40 3.79
N VAL A 468 -4.45 -16.02 2.62
CA VAL A 468 -5.41 -15.56 1.62
C VAL A 468 -6.82 -15.65 2.20
N LEU A 469 -7.17 -16.80 2.79
CA LEU A 469 -8.49 -17.03 3.39
C LEU A 469 -8.75 -16.08 4.57
N LYS A 470 -7.80 -15.96 5.50
CA LYS A 470 -7.90 -15.07 6.66
C LYS A 470 -8.06 -13.61 6.24
N THR A 471 -7.31 -13.16 5.25
CA THR A 471 -7.41 -11.79 4.73
C THR A 471 -8.79 -11.52 4.12
N LEU A 472 -9.29 -12.43 3.27
CA LEU A 472 -10.60 -12.30 2.65
C LEU A 472 -11.75 -12.35 3.66
N GLY A 473 -11.69 -13.28 4.61
CA GLY A 473 -12.72 -13.43 5.65
C GLY A 473 -12.70 -12.25 6.62
N GLY A 474 -11.51 -11.75 6.95
CA GLY A 474 -11.35 -10.54 7.76
C GLY A 474 -11.89 -9.30 7.05
N LEU A 475 -11.69 -9.19 5.73
CA LEU A 475 -12.27 -8.11 4.93
C LEU A 475 -13.79 -8.20 4.85
N GLU A 476 -14.34 -9.39 4.57
CA GLU A 476 -15.79 -9.63 4.56
C GLU A 476 -16.39 -9.26 5.91
N TRP A 477 -15.80 -9.74 7.01
CA TRP A 477 -16.26 -9.46 8.36
C TRP A 477 -16.20 -7.97 8.70
N ALA A 478 -15.09 -7.30 8.38
CA ALA A 478 -14.94 -5.86 8.58
C ALA A 478 -16.00 -5.06 7.81
N CYS A 479 -16.24 -5.42 6.55
CA CYS A 479 -17.28 -4.80 5.73
C CYS A 479 -18.66 -4.95 6.35
N LEU A 480 -19.04 -6.18 6.73
CA LEU A 480 -20.32 -6.48 7.39
C LEU A 480 -20.48 -5.66 8.69
N ARG A 481 -19.46 -5.60 9.52
CA ARG A 481 -19.49 -4.91 10.82
C ARG A 481 -19.52 -3.40 10.71
N GLN A 482 -19.02 -2.85 9.61
CA GLN A 482 -18.90 -1.41 9.39
C GLN A 482 -19.88 -0.88 8.33
N GLY A 483 -20.87 -1.67 7.93
CA GLY A 483 -21.93 -1.25 7.01
C GLY A 483 -21.45 -0.99 5.58
N VAL A 484 -20.37 -1.63 5.15
CA VAL A 484 -19.83 -1.55 3.78
C VAL A 484 -20.19 -2.83 3.04
N ALA A 485 -20.61 -2.72 1.78
CA ALA A 485 -20.86 -3.90 0.97
C ALA A 485 -19.54 -4.57 0.58
N PHE A 486 -19.42 -5.88 0.80
CA PHE A 486 -18.28 -6.66 0.37
C PHE A 486 -18.52 -7.25 -1.02
N GLY A 487 -17.55 -7.10 -1.93
CA GLY A 487 -17.61 -7.66 -3.28
C GLY A 487 -16.44 -8.59 -3.59
N ARG A 488 -16.75 -9.77 -4.14
CA ARG A 488 -15.80 -10.77 -4.66
C ARG A 488 -16.32 -11.26 -6.01
N GLY A 489 -15.41 -11.55 -6.95
CA GLY A 489 -15.76 -11.97 -8.31
C GLY A 489 -16.54 -10.89 -9.06
N TRP A 490 -15.88 -9.75 -9.30
CA TRP A 490 -16.49 -8.56 -9.91
C TRP A 490 -16.43 -8.59 -11.45
N GLU A 491 -15.96 -9.68 -12.05
CA GLU A 491 -15.94 -9.89 -13.49
C GLU A 491 -17.29 -9.55 -14.14
N GLY A 492 -17.27 -8.57 -15.05
CA GLY A 492 -18.45 -8.13 -15.81
C GLY A 492 -19.46 -7.26 -15.05
N LYS A 493 -19.23 -6.95 -13.77
CA LYS A 493 -20.05 -6.00 -12.99
C LYS A 493 -19.48 -4.59 -13.07
N HIS A 494 -20.33 -3.58 -12.93
CA HIS A 494 -19.97 -2.17 -13.03
C HIS A 494 -20.37 -1.40 -11.77
N ASP A 495 -19.73 -0.25 -11.50
CA ASP A 495 -20.17 0.76 -10.53
C ASP A 495 -21.69 1.01 -10.47
N ALA A 496 -22.38 0.91 -11.62
CA ALA A 496 -23.83 1.00 -11.73
C ALA A 496 -24.57 -0.02 -10.86
N ASP A 497 -23.98 -1.20 -10.63
CA ASP A 497 -24.53 -2.31 -9.84
C ASP A 497 -24.36 -2.12 -8.33
N VAL A 498 -23.65 -1.07 -7.90
CA VAL A 498 -23.39 -0.75 -6.49
C VAL A 498 -24.43 0.23 -5.95
N GLY A 499 -25.05 -0.08 -4.80
CA GLY A 499 -26.05 0.79 -4.16
C GLY A 499 -25.49 1.85 -3.18
N GLY A 500 -24.18 1.82 -2.87
CA GLY A 500 -23.56 2.66 -1.83
C GLY A 500 -22.04 2.50 -1.73
N LYS A 501 -21.50 2.40 -0.51
CA LYS A 501 -20.08 2.11 -0.27
C LYS A 501 -19.79 0.63 -0.49
N THR A 502 -18.78 0.31 -1.29
CA THR A 502 -18.40 -1.09 -1.57
C THR A 502 -16.89 -1.29 -1.50
N PHE A 503 -16.47 -2.37 -0.86
CA PHE A 503 -15.07 -2.80 -0.81
C PHE A 503 -14.91 -4.11 -1.58
N LEU A 504 -14.06 -4.07 -2.61
CA LEU A 504 -13.82 -5.16 -3.53
C LEU A 504 -12.52 -5.89 -3.22
N ALA A 505 -12.59 -7.22 -3.25
CA ALA A 505 -11.44 -8.10 -3.37
C ALA A 505 -11.45 -8.74 -4.76
N VAL A 506 -10.59 -8.25 -5.64
CA VAL A 506 -10.49 -8.66 -7.05
C VAL A 506 -9.42 -9.72 -7.23
N ASN A 507 -9.41 -10.41 -8.37
CA ASN A 507 -8.35 -11.35 -8.75
C ASN A 507 -7.15 -10.61 -9.36
N GLN A 508 -5.97 -11.24 -9.33
CA GLN A 508 -4.81 -10.65 -10.02
C GLN A 508 -5.06 -10.66 -11.53
N GLY A 509 -4.87 -9.51 -12.17
CA GLY A 509 -5.17 -9.26 -13.57
C GLY A 509 -6.62 -8.87 -13.84
N GLU A 510 -7.52 -8.91 -12.86
CA GLU A 510 -8.91 -8.47 -13.02
C GLU A 510 -8.96 -6.95 -13.19
N SER A 511 -9.73 -6.50 -14.19
CA SER A 511 -9.97 -5.10 -14.49
C SER A 511 -11.39 -4.71 -14.08
N VAL A 512 -11.52 -3.67 -13.26
CA VAL A 512 -12.81 -3.14 -12.78
C VAL A 512 -13.04 -1.74 -13.35
N LEU A 513 -14.25 -1.51 -13.86
CA LEU A 513 -14.74 -0.18 -14.22
C LEU A 513 -15.50 0.41 -13.04
N VAL A 514 -14.97 1.51 -12.50
CA VAL A 514 -15.48 2.24 -11.33
C VAL A 514 -15.88 3.67 -11.66
#